data_AF-A0A517YRM6-F1
#
_entry.id   AF-A0A517YRM6-F1
#
_cell.length_a   1.000
_cell.length_b   1.000
_cell.length_c   1.000
_cell.angle_alpha   90.00
_cell.angle_beta   90.00
_cell.angle_gamma   90.00
#
_symmetry.space_group_name_H-M   'P 1'
#
loop_
_entity.id
_entity.type
_entity.pdbx_description
1 polymer ?
#
loop_
_entity_poly.entity_id
_entity_poly.type
_entity_poly.pdbx_seq_one_letter_code
_entity_poly.pdbx_strand_id
1 'polypeptide(L)'
;MRKAKIKPQFDMWLNQNPQRDLIVTILVGHLTIEAMLVELLQIKNHGETPWKWPFPKKVERCRDYDFVTDDFMNALIQFNNLRNDYSHILGHEITFNDAFTLIQYFASAKIDFSDDTIHLDKSKSEEWYGTEGVIIEILNNTFFELNTAITTNGGSGHY
;
A
#
# COMPACT_ATOMS: atom_id res chain seq x y z
N MET A 1 22.66 0.59 6.66
CA MET A 1 22.77 -0.60 5.79
C MET A 1 21.76 -1.62 6.30
N ARG A 2 20.67 -1.87 5.55
CA ARG A 2 19.68 -2.90 5.93
C ARG A 2 20.34 -4.28 5.75
N LYS A 3 20.25 -5.14 6.75
CA LYS A 3 20.93 -6.45 6.80
C LYS A 3 19.97 -7.54 6.32
N ALA A 4 20.47 -8.53 5.57
CA ALA A 4 19.71 -9.74 5.26
C ALA A 4 19.38 -10.51 6.54
N LYS A 5 18.14 -11.02 6.70
CA LYS A 5 17.77 -11.87 7.85
C LYS A 5 18.34 -13.29 7.73
N ILE A 6 18.61 -13.71 6.50
CA ILE A 6 19.17 -15.02 6.17
C ILE A 6 20.36 -14.88 5.22
N LYS A 7 21.28 -15.85 5.26
CA LYS A 7 22.39 -15.90 4.31
C LYS A 7 21.85 -16.23 2.92
N PRO A 8 22.30 -15.55 1.85
CA PRO A 8 21.95 -15.94 0.49
C PRO A 8 22.39 -17.38 0.21
N GLN A 9 21.46 -18.22 -0.23
CA GLN A 9 21.74 -19.58 -0.69
C GLN A 9 21.22 -19.74 -2.12
N PHE A 10 21.96 -20.48 -2.96
CA PHE A 10 21.73 -20.57 -4.40
C PHE A 10 20.42 -21.32 -4.76
N ASP A 11 20.00 -22.20 -3.86
CA ASP A 11 18.84 -23.11 -3.91
C ASP A 11 17.55 -22.51 -3.34
N MET A 12 17.59 -21.33 -2.72
CA MET A 12 16.40 -20.57 -2.29
C MET A 12 15.58 -19.99 -3.46
N TRP A 13 15.87 -20.40 -4.70
CA TRP A 13 15.34 -19.78 -5.90
C TRP A 13 13.91 -20.26 -6.24
N LEU A 14 13.01 -19.27 -6.27
CA LEU A 14 11.67 -19.21 -6.84
C LEU A 14 10.50 -19.96 -6.18
N ASN A 15 10.68 -21.16 -5.60
CA ASN A 15 9.52 -22.01 -5.26
C ASN A 15 9.28 -22.31 -3.76
N GLN A 16 10.05 -21.73 -2.85
CA GLN A 16 9.99 -22.09 -1.42
C GLN A 16 9.54 -20.95 -0.50
N ASN A 17 9.16 -19.78 -1.02
CA ASN A 17 8.62 -18.72 -0.16
C ASN A 17 7.10 -18.93 0.03
N PRO A 18 6.63 -19.32 1.23
CA PRO A 18 5.20 -19.54 1.48
C PRO A 18 4.37 -18.25 1.37
N GLN A 19 5.01 -17.07 1.40
CA GLN A 19 4.37 -15.76 1.26
C GLN A 19 4.50 -15.17 -0.15
N ARG A 20 4.88 -15.98 -1.15
CA ARG A 20 5.06 -15.51 -2.54
C ARG A 20 3.84 -14.75 -3.04
N ASP A 21 2.64 -15.29 -2.84
CA ASP A 21 1.42 -14.68 -3.38
C ASP A 21 1.09 -13.38 -2.65
N LEU A 22 1.23 -13.33 -1.33
CA LEU A 22 1.10 -12.09 -0.54
C LEU A 22 2.07 -11.00 -1.00
N ILE A 23 3.33 -11.37 -1.26
CA ILE A 23 4.35 -10.47 -1.78
C ILE A 23 3.94 -9.93 -3.16
N VAL A 24 3.48 -10.81 -4.06
CA VAL A 24 3.01 -10.41 -5.39
C VAL A 24 1.83 -9.45 -5.26
N THR A 25 0.87 -9.74 -4.37
CA THR A 25 -0.27 -8.86 -4.08
C THR A 25 0.18 -7.47 -3.64
N ILE A 26 1.13 -7.37 -2.71
CA ILE A 26 1.65 -6.07 -2.25
C ILE A 26 2.39 -5.31 -3.35
N LEU A 27 3.19 -6.00 -4.18
CA LEU A 27 3.91 -5.37 -5.28
C LEU A 27 2.94 -4.84 -6.34
N VAL A 28 1.99 -5.67 -6.77
CA VAL A 28 0.98 -5.27 -7.75
C VAL A 28 0.13 -4.14 -7.18
N GLY A 29 -0.33 -4.26 -5.93
CA GLY A 29 -1.12 -3.22 -5.27
C GLY A 29 -0.38 -1.90 -5.15
N HIS A 30 0.91 -1.92 -4.78
CA HIS A 30 1.75 -0.72 -4.77
C HIS A 30 1.86 -0.08 -6.15
N LEU A 31 2.07 -0.87 -7.21
CA LEU A 31 2.18 -0.35 -8.57
C LEU A 31 0.85 0.26 -9.05
N THR A 32 -0.27 -0.34 -8.69
CA THR A 32 -1.61 0.20 -8.99
C THR A 32 -1.83 1.53 -8.27
N ILE A 33 -1.56 1.62 -6.96
CA ILE A 33 -1.62 2.88 -6.21
C ILE A 33 -0.73 3.94 -6.89
N GLU A 34 0.50 3.57 -7.27
CA GLU A 34 1.42 4.49 -7.92
C GLU A 34 0.89 5.02 -9.26
N ALA A 35 0.26 4.18 -10.06
CA ALA A 35 -0.38 4.58 -11.32
C ALA A 35 -1.55 5.56 -11.06
N MET A 36 -2.39 5.28 -10.07
CA MET A 36 -3.51 6.17 -9.70
C MET A 36 -3.03 7.53 -9.18
N LEU A 37 -1.95 7.56 -8.39
CA LEU A 37 -1.32 8.82 -7.97
C LEU A 37 -0.78 9.60 -9.17
N VAL A 38 -0.20 8.92 -10.17
CA VAL A 38 0.25 9.58 -11.41
C VAL A 38 -0.94 10.18 -12.16
N GLU A 39 -2.06 9.47 -12.25
CA GLU A 39 -3.28 9.97 -12.88
C GLU A 39 -3.81 11.23 -12.18
N LEU A 40 -3.92 11.20 -10.85
CA LEU A 40 -4.29 12.38 -10.04
C LEU A 40 -3.39 13.58 -10.34
N LEU A 41 -2.07 13.38 -10.34
CA LEU A 41 -1.10 14.44 -10.60
C LEU A 41 -1.20 14.99 -12.03
N GLN A 42 -1.63 14.16 -12.99
CA GLN A 42 -1.83 14.58 -14.37
C GLN A 42 -3.09 15.44 -14.55
N ILE A 43 -4.09 15.36 -13.66
CA ILE A 43 -5.28 16.23 -13.71
C ILE A 43 -4.89 17.72 -13.64
N LYS A 44 -3.90 18.06 -12.80
CA LYS A 44 -3.42 19.46 -12.66
C LYS A 44 -2.33 19.85 -13.66
N ASN A 45 -1.97 18.94 -14.57
CA ASN A 45 -0.88 18.99 -15.56
C ASN A 45 0.01 20.25 -15.51
N HIS A 46 1.13 20.14 -14.80
CA HIS A 46 2.13 21.20 -14.68
C HIS A 46 3.30 21.07 -15.69
N GLY A 47 3.20 20.23 -16.72
CA GLY A 47 4.30 19.94 -17.64
C GLY A 47 5.42 19.08 -17.05
N GLU A 48 5.22 18.54 -15.85
CA GLU A 48 6.14 17.63 -15.19
C GLU A 48 5.92 16.16 -15.64
N THR A 49 6.80 15.26 -15.19
CA THR A 49 6.71 13.82 -15.53
C THR A 49 6.55 12.97 -14.25
N PRO A 50 5.36 12.98 -13.60
CA PRO A 50 5.14 12.35 -12.29
C PRO A 50 5.56 10.88 -12.23
N TRP A 51 5.39 10.13 -13.33
CA TRP A 51 5.77 8.72 -13.40
C TRP A 51 7.24 8.45 -13.08
N LYS A 52 8.14 9.42 -13.28
CA LYS A 52 9.58 9.30 -12.97
C LYS A 52 9.92 9.60 -11.51
N TRP A 53 9.00 10.16 -10.73
CA TRP A 53 9.28 10.54 -9.35
C TRP A 53 9.30 9.32 -8.42
N PRO A 54 10.02 9.35 -7.29
CA PRO A 54 9.88 8.31 -6.28
C PRO A 54 8.47 8.36 -5.65
N PHE A 55 7.97 7.21 -5.20
CA PHE A 55 6.62 7.09 -4.62
C PHE A 55 6.32 8.13 -3.53
N PRO A 56 7.17 8.37 -2.51
CA PRO A 56 6.90 9.38 -1.49
C PRO A 56 6.67 10.78 -2.05
N LYS A 57 7.42 11.17 -3.08
CA LYS A 57 7.25 12.48 -3.74
C LYS A 57 5.90 12.56 -4.47
N LYS A 58 5.42 11.46 -5.05
CA LYS A 58 4.08 11.42 -5.67
C LYS A 58 3.00 11.64 -4.62
N VAL A 59 3.07 10.94 -3.49
CA VAL A 59 2.10 11.09 -2.40
C VAL A 59 2.13 12.52 -1.82
N GLU A 60 3.31 13.07 -1.55
CA GLU A 60 3.48 14.44 -1.06
C GLU A 60 2.83 15.46 -2.01
N ARG A 61 3.03 15.30 -3.32
CA ARG A 61 2.41 16.16 -4.32
C ARG A 61 0.90 16.00 -4.41
N CYS A 62 0.36 14.80 -4.24
CA CYS A 62 -1.08 14.61 -4.14
C CYS A 62 -1.65 15.31 -2.90
N ARG A 63 -0.92 15.31 -1.77
CA ARG A 63 -1.31 16.05 -0.57
C ARG A 63 -1.26 17.55 -0.80
N ASP A 64 -0.21 18.07 -1.44
CA ASP A 64 -0.08 19.50 -1.79
C ASP A 64 -1.24 20.01 -2.68
N TYR A 65 -1.91 19.12 -3.42
CA TYR A 65 -3.07 19.42 -4.26
C TYR A 65 -4.42 19.04 -3.63
N ASP A 66 -4.43 18.71 -2.34
CA ASP A 66 -5.62 18.30 -1.58
C ASP A 66 -6.33 17.05 -2.15
N PHE A 67 -5.62 16.20 -2.90
CA PHE A 67 -6.17 14.92 -3.39
C PHE A 67 -6.16 13.83 -2.32
N VAL A 68 -5.28 13.95 -1.33
CA VAL A 68 -5.19 13.05 -0.17
C VAL A 68 -4.94 13.88 1.08
N THR A 69 -5.46 13.42 2.22
CA THR A 69 -5.23 14.04 3.52
C THR A 69 -3.82 13.75 4.05
N ASP A 70 -3.38 14.47 5.07
CA ASP A 70 -2.10 14.19 5.74
C ASP A 70 -2.04 12.79 6.35
N ASP A 71 -3.15 12.34 6.96
CA ASP A 71 -3.23 11.01 7.55
C ASP A 71 -3.18 9.92 6.47
N PHE A 72 -3.87 10.12 5.34
CA PHE A 72 -3.84 9.17 4.24
C PHE A 72 -2.47 9.15 3.54
N MET A 73 -1.82 10.31 3.40
CA MET A 73 -0.42 10.37 2.98
C MET A 73 0.46 9.52 3.90
N ASN A 74 0.34 9.68 5.23
CA ASN A 74 1.13 8.90 6.17
C ASN A 74 0.85 7.38 6.02
N ALA A 75 -0.41 6.96 5.88
CA ALA A 75 -0.77 5.56 5.65
C ALA A 75 -0.11 4.99 4.38
N LEU A 76 -0.15 5.72 3.27
CA LEU A 76 0.51 5.34 2.02
C LEU A 76 2.03 5.24 2.16
N ILE A 77 2.66 6.12 2.95
CA ILE A 77 4.09 6.03 3.27
C ILE A 77 4.41 4.77 4.07
N GLN A 78 3.58 4.40 5.06
CA GLN A 78 3.77 3.16 5.82
C GLN A 78 3.61 1.92 4.93
N PHE A 79 2.66 1.94 3.99
CA PHE A 79 2.51 0.88 3.00
C PHE A 79 3.77 0.73 2.11
N ASN A 80 4.32 1.84 1.63
CA ASN A 80 5.58 1.83 0.88
C ASN A 80 6.77 1.36 1.74
N ASN A 81 6.81 1.65 3.04
CA ASN A 81 7.84 1.12 3.94
C ASN A 81 7.76 -0.41 4.05
N LEU A 82 6.56 -0.97 4.23
CA LEU A 82 6.34 -2.42 4.25
C LEU A 82 6.83 -3.06 2.94
N ARG A 83 6.47 -2.49 1.79
CA ARG A 83 6.93 -2.96 0.46
C ARG A 83 8.46 -2.90 0.33
N ASN A 84 9.09 -1.83 0.82
CA ASN A 84 10.53 -1.63 0.74
C ASN A 84 11.30 -2.60 1.64
N ASP A 85 10.74 -2.98 2.79
CA ASP A 85 11.35 -3.97 3.67
C ASP A 85 11.43 -5.33 2.97
N TYR A 86 10.37 -5.77 2.28
CA TYR A 86 10.43 -6.94 1.40
C TYR A 86 11.49 -6.78 0.29
N SER A 87 11.51 -5.64 -0.39
CA SER A 87 12.37 -5.43 -1.57
C SER A 87 13.87 -5.36 -1.22
N HIS A 88 14.20 -5.08 0.04
CA HIS A 88 15.58 -4.84 0.49
C HIS A 88 16.09 -5.83 1.54
N ILE A 89 15.23 -6.65 2.14
CA ILE A 89 15.61 -7.59 3.20
C ILE A 89 15.27 -9.01 2.75
N LEU A 90 16.30 -9.75 2.33
CA LEU A 90 16.14 -11.17 2.00
C LEU A 90 15.66 -11.96 3.23
N GLY A 91 14.62 -12.77 3.03
CA GLY A 91 13.98 -13.57 4.09
C GLY A 91 13.09 -12.75 5.03
N HIS A 92 12.68 -11.54 4.63
CA HIS A 92 11.65 -10.82 5.36
C HIS A 92 10.29 -11.51 5.16
N GLU A 93 9.64 -11.79 6.27
CA GLU A 93 8.27 -12.30 6.32
C GLU A 93 7.35 -11.20 6.85
N ILE A 94 6.20 -11.06 6.21
CA ILE A 94 5.14 -10.15 6.63
C ILE A 94 4.32 -10.87 7.68
N THR A 95 4.36 -10.35 8.90
CA THR A 95 3.60 -10.92 10.01
C THR A 95 2.19 -10.34 10.04
N PHE A 96 1.26 -11.04 10.69
CA PHE A 96 -0.06 -10.47 10.95
C PHE A 96 0.02 -9.15 11.71
N ASN A 97 0.98 -9.02 12.65
CA ASN A 97 1.20 -7.77 13.38
C ASN A 97 1.56 -6.59 12.47
N ASP A 98 2.35 -6.84 11.42
CA ASP A 98 2.71 -5.80 10.45
C ASP A 98 1.48 -5.34 9.67
N ALA A 99 0.68 -6.30 9.18
CA ALA A 99 -0.57 -6.01 8.48
C ALA A 99 -1.61 -5.31 9.37
N PHE A 100 -1.75 -5.75 10.63
CA PHE A 100 -2.67 -5.14 11.59
C PHE A 100 -2.24 -3.73 11.99
N THR A 101 -0.94 -3.50 12.17
CA THR A 101 -0.43 -2.14 12.41
C THR A 101 -0.67 -1.25 11.19
N LEU A 102 -0.49 -1.81 9.99
CA LEU A 102 -0.73 -1.09 8.75
C LEU A 102 -2.19 -0.67 8.62
N ILE A 103 -3.16 -1.57 8.84
CA ILE A 103 -4.59 -1.22 8.70
C ILE A 103 -5.02 -0.15 9.70
N GLN A 104 -4.41 -0.10 10.89
CA GLN A 104 -4.67 0.97 11.85
C GLN A 104 -4.26 2.36 11.35
N TYR A 105 -3.21 2.47 10.52
CA TYR A 105 -2.88 3.74 9.85
C TYR A 105 -3.96 4.15 8.86
N PHE A 106 -4.47 3.21 8.06
CA PHE A 106 -5.54 3.49 7.09
C PHE A 106 -6.86 3.84 7.79
N ALA A 107 -7.22 3.14 8.87
CA ALA A 107 -8.40 3.48 9.68
C ALA A 107 -8.27 4.86 10.34
N SER A 108 -7.07 5.21 10.82
CA SER A 108 -6.80 6.55 11.37
C SER A 108 -6.97 7.63 10.30
N ALA A 109 -6.61 7.32 9.06
CA ALA A 109 -6.82 8.16 7.88
C ALA A 109 -8.28 8.24 7.39
N LYS A 110 -9.23 7.67 8.15
CA LYS A 110 -10.67 7.66 7.85
C LYS A 110 -11.03 6.90 6.57
N ILE A 111 -10.19 5.95 6.17
CA ILE A 111 -10.57 4.98 5.15
C ILE A 111 -11.68 4.11 5.73
N ASP A 112 -12.80 4.08 5.02
CA ASP A 112 -13.98 3.34 5.41
C ASP A 112 -13.76 1.85 5.10
N PHE A 113 -13.88 1.01 6.12
CA PHE A 113 -13.76 -0.44 5.99
C PHE A 113 -15.14 -1.06 6.21
N SER A 114 -15.43 -2.14 5.48
CA SER A 114 -16.74 -2.80 5.56
C SER A 114 -17.08 -3.39 6.93
N ASP A 115 -16.06 -3.70 7.75
CA ASP A 115 -16.19 -4.20 9.12
C ASP A 115 -15.10 -3.58 10.00
N ASP A 116 -15.49 -2.77 10.98
CA ASP A 116 -14.57 -2.12 11.92
C ASP A 116 -13.74 -3.13 12.73
N THR A 117 -14.23 -4.36 12.90
CA THR A 117 -13.53 -5.43 13.64
C THR A 117 -12.13 -5.66 13.08
N ILE A 118 -11.94 -5.46 11.78
CA ILE A 118 -10.66 -5.68 11.10
C ILE A 118 -9.50 -4.85 11.65
N HIS A 119 -9.78 -3.66 12.21
CA HIS A 119 -8.78 -2.73 12.74
C HIS A 119 -8.96 -2.41 14.24
N LEU A 120 -10.11 -2.74 14.82
CA LEU A 120 -10.40 -2.54 16.25
C LEU A 120 -10.11 -3.76 17.12
N ASP A 121 -10.31 -4.98 16.62
CA ASP A 121 -10.11 -6.23 17.38
C ASP A 121 -9.04 -7.09 16.72
N LYS A 122 -7.84 -7.04 17.28
CA LYS A 122 -6.67 -7.75 16.74
C LYS A 122 -6.88 -9.26 16.69
N SER A 123 -7.48 -9.85 17.71
CA SER A 123 -7.64 -11.31 17.80
C SER A 123 -8.65 -11.80 16.77
N LYS A 124 -9.78 -11.10 16.63
CA LYS A 124 -10.78 -11.44 15.60
C LYS A 124 -10.29 -11.13 14.20
N SER A 125 -9.55 -10.04 14.01
CA SER A 125 -8.94 -9.70 12.74
C SER A 125 -7.97 -10.81 12.28
N GLU A 126 -7.16 -11.36 13.19
CA GLU A 126 -6.27 -12.49 12.89
C GLU A 126 -7.06 -13.75 12.51
N GLU A 127 -8.12 -14.05 13.26
CA GLU A 127 -8.96 -15.23 13.05
C GLU A 127 -9.74 -15.17 11.72
N TRP A 128 -10.32 -14.02 11.39
CA TRP A 128 -11.29 -13.90 10.29
C TRP A 128 -10.63 -13.55 8.95
N TYR A 129 -9.56 -12.76 8.98
CA TYR A 129 -8.91 -12.25 7.76
C TYR A 129 -7.51 -12.82 7.57
N GLY A 130 -6.78 -13.04 8.66
CA GLY A 130 -5.35 -13.32 8.62
C GLY A 130 -4.56 -12.20 7.94
N THR A 131 -3.26 -12.42 7.70
CA THR A 131 -2.39 -11.40 7.10
C THR A 131 -2.85 -11.00 5.69
N GLU A 132 -3.21 -11.97 4.86
CA GLU A 132 -3.57 -11.73 3.46
C GLU A 132 -4.90 -10.97 3.33
N GLY A 133 -5.93 -11.37 4.08
CA GLY A 133 -7.23 -10.69 4.05
C GLY A 133 -7.12 -9.22 4.48
N VAL A 134 -6.33 -8.93 5.52
CA VAL A 134 -6.09 -7.55 5.95
C VAL A 134 -5.40 -6.71 4.85
N ILE A 135 -4.40 -7.27 4.17
CA ILE A 135 -3.73 -6.56 3.06
C ILE A 135 -4.68 -6.33 1.88
N ILE A 136 -5.51 -7.31 1.53
CA ILE A 136 -6.50 -7.18 0.46
C ILE A 136 -7.51 -6.08 0.80
N GLU A 137 -8.01 -6.03 2.02
CA GLU A 137 -8.92 -4.97 2.47
C GLU A 137 -8.28 -3.59 2.43
N ILE A 138 -7.02 -3.46 2.87
CA ILE A 138 -6.28 -2.19 2.71
C ILE A 138 -6.23 -1.78 1.24
N LEU A 139 -5.86 -2.68 0.34
CA LEU A 139 -5.72 -2.38 -1.08
C LEU A 139 -7.06 -1.98 -1.72
N ASN A 140 -8.12 -2.76 -1.50
CA ASN A 140 -9.44 -2.51 -2.07
C ASN A 140 -9.98 -1.13 -1.67
N ASN A 141 -9.92 -0.81 -0.38
CA ASN A 141 -10.42 0.48 0.13
C ASN A 141 -9.51 1.64 -0.27
N THR A 142 -8.19 1.42 -0.40
CA THR A 142 -7.26 2.41 -0.95
C THR A 142 -7.55 2.71 -2.42
N PHE A 143 -7.81 1.70 -3.24
CA PHE A 143 -8.18 1.90 -4.64
C PHE A 143 -9.50 2.64 -4.75
N PHE A 144 -10.49 2.28 -3.93
CA PHE A 144 -11.76 2.99 -3.89
C PHE A 144 -11.59 4.48 -3.56
N GLU A 145 -10.81 4.80 -2.54
CA GLU A 145 -10.54 6.19 -2.12
C GLU A 145 -9.84 6.99 -3.24
N LEU A 146 -8.77 6.44 -3.82
CA LEU A 146 -8.04 7.10 -4.90
C LEU A 146 -8.89 7.27 -6.16
N ASN A 147 -9.73 6.28 -6.50
CA ASN A 147 -10.65 6.39 -7.63
C ASN A 147 -11.73 7.45 -7.38
N THR A 148 -12.24 7.54 -6.15
CA THR A 148 -13.14 8.62 -5.74
C THR A 148 -12.47 9.98 -5.92
N ALA A 149 -11.20 10.12 -5.53
CA ALA A 149 -10.45 11.35 -5.74
C ALA A 149 -10.25 11.68 -7.24
N ILE A 150 -9.92 10.68 -8.07
CA ILE A 150 -9.75 10.83 -9.52
C ILE A 150 -11.04 11.33 -10.16
N THR A 151 -12.15 10.62 -9.92
CA THR A 151 -13.45 10.92 -10.52
C THR A 151 -13.99 12.28 -10.06
N THR A 152 -13.88 12.60 -8.78
CA THR A 152 -14.30 13.90 -8.22
C THR A 152 -13.52 15.07 -8.82
N ASN A 153 -12.28 14.85 -9.24
CA ASN A 153 -11.43 15.89 -9.84
C ASN A 153 -11.44 15.89 -11.37
N GLY A 154 -12.35 15.14 -12.01
CA GLY A 154 -12.54 15.13 -13.46
C GLY A 154 -11.57 14.23 -14.24
N GLY A 155 -10.88 13.32 -13.56
CA GLY A 155 -10.15 12.22 -14.20
C GLY A 155 -11.10 11.16 -14.76
N SER A 156 -10.66 10.45 -15.79
CA SER A 156 -11.41 9.35 -16.37
C SER A 156 -11.18 8.10 -15.53
N GLY A 157 -11.98 7.89 -14.48
CA GLY A 157 -11.89 6.75 -13.55
C GLY A 157 -12.15 5.40 -14.24
N HIS A 158 -11.25 5.00 -15.13
CA HIS A 158 -11.31 3.80 -15.95
C HIS A 158 -10.42 2.73 -15.35
N TYR A 159 -10.88 2.10 -14.28
CA TYR A 159 -10.37 0.80 -13.81
C TYR A 159 -11.53 -0.06 -13.28
#